data_AF-A0A2V9TRR4-F1
#
_entry.id   AF-A0A2V9TRR4-F1
#
_cell.length_a   1.000
_cell.length_b   1.000
_cell.length_c   1.000
_cell.angle_alpha   90.00
_cell.angle_beta   90.00
_cell.angle_gamma   90.00
#
_symmetry.space_group_name_H-M   'P 1'
#
loop_
_entity.id
_entity.type
_entity.pdbx_description
1 polymer ?
#
loop_
_entity_poly.entity_id
_entity_poly.type
_entity_poly.pdbx_seq_one_letter_code
_entity_poly.pdbx_strand_id
1 'polypeptide(L)'
;MVVTQRKYGTEQLAADEARKFLDISQKLEKGGEVAHSDVIKARIQFEQQQRDLQEARLEMGKSRLELAVLLFPDFNENFNVVDDLQMPQALPQFVEAQAMAGRKNPDLRAAIASVQAASHEVTSAWGNLIPSASIDYFYGIDASHFATRQFDPIANVFVNNLGSSVVASVQVPIWHWGANLSKLKQADLRRTQARVELSFAQRQLLANLRTFYDEAETSRAELESLQQSAELASESLRLVSMRYQAGESTVLEVVDAQNTLTQARNAYADGQARYRLAIATLQTVTGSF
;
A
#
# COMPACT_ATOMS: atom_id res chain seq x y z
N MET A 1 4.46 -12.22 2.81
CA MET A 1 4.22 -13.68 2.95
C MET A 1 5.08 -14.55 2.03
N VAL A 2 5.07 -14.39 0.70
CA VAL A 2 5.89 -15.29 -0.18
C VAL A 2 7.39 -15.23 0.17
N VAL A 3 7.91 -14.04 0.43
CA VAL A 3 9.31 -13.81 0.82
C VAL A 3 9.64 -14.52 2.14
N THR A 4 8.76 -14.45 3.14
CA THR A 4 8.96 -15.12 4.43
C THR A 4 8.86 -16.63 4.31
N GLN A 5 8.04 -17.16 3.39
CA GLN A 5 8.04 -18.59 3.04
C GLN A 5 9.37 -19.02 2.39
N ARG A 6 9.92 -18.22 1.47
CA ARG A 6 11.24 -18.49 0.88
C ARG A 6 12.35 -18.47 1.93
N LYS A 7 12.37 -17.46 2.80
CA LYS A 7 13.34 -17.37 3.90
C LYS A 7 13.23 -18.58 4.84
N TYR A 8 12.02 -18.97 5.21
CA TYR A 8 11.80 -20.21 5.96
C TYR A 8 12.38 -21.45 5.24
N GLY A 9 12.17 -21.57 3.93
CA GLY A 9 12.78 -22.64 3.12
C GLY A 9 14.30 -22.58 3.09
N THR A 10 14.90 -21.38 2.97
CA THR A 10 16.36 -21.17 3.04
C THR A 10 16.91 -21.62 4.40
N GLU A 11 16.32 -21.19 5.51
CA GLU A 11 16.78 -21.58 6.85
C GLU A 11 16.56 -23.07 7.12
N GLN A 12 15.53 -23.68 6.54
CA GLN A 12 15.32 -25.13 6.63
C GLN A 12 16.46 -25.89 5.94
N LEU A 13 16.85 -25.46 4.73
CA LEU A 13 17.99 -26.03 4.02
C LEU A 13 19.30 -25.81 4.78
N ALA A 14 19.51 -24.61 5.33
CA ALA A 14 20.72 -24.28 6.10
C ALA A 14 20.84 -25.13 7.38
N ALA A 15 19.75 -25.34 8.09
CA ALA A 15 19.71 -26.24 9.25
C ALA A 15 19.97 -27.71 8.87
N ASP A 16 19.48 -28.16 7.71
CA ASP A 16 19.74 -29.49 7.18
C ASP A 16 21.21 -29.68 6.76
N GLU A 17 21.80 -28.68 6.12
CA GLU A 17 23.21 -28.64 5.73
C GLU A 17 24.12 -28.64 6.98
N ALA A 18 23.83 -27.81 7.99
CA ALA A 18 24.56 -27.77 9.24
C ALA A 18 24.46 -29.09 10.02
N ARG A 19 23.30 -29.77 9.96
CA ARG A 19 23.11 -31.09 10.57
C ARG A 19 23.98 -32.15 9.90
N LYS A 20 23.99 -32.18 8.56
CA LYS A 20 24.84 -33.10 7.77
C LYS A 20 26.31 -32.85 8.05
N PHE A 21 26.71 -31.58 8.11
CA PHE A 21 28.08 -31.18 8.43
C PHE A 21 28.49 -31.67 9.83
N LEU A 22 27.64 -31.48 10.85
CA LEU A 22 27.88 -32.00 12.20
C LEU A 22 28.05 -33.53 12.23
N ASP A 23 27.20 -34.27 11.51
CA ASP A 23 27.30 -35.74 11.41
C ASP A 23 28.62 -36.17 10.76
N ILE A 24 29.05 -35.48 9.69
CA ILE A 24 30.35 -35.73 9.04
C ILE A 24 31.49 -35.45 10.02
N SER A 25 31.53 -34.29 10.68
CA SER A 25 32.60 -33.96 11.62
C SER A 25 32.67 -34.96 12.79
N GLN A 26 31.54 -35.44 13.31
CA GLN A 26 31.50 -36.47 14.36
C GLN A 26 32.05 -37.82 13.88
N LYS A 27 31.80 -38.20 12.62
CA LYS A 27 32.33 -39.43 12.04
C LYS A 27 33.84 -39.33 11.85
N LEU A 28 34.32 -38.20 11.32
CA LEU A 28 35.74 -37.93 11.14
C LEU A 28 36.49 -37.90 12.48
N GLU A 29 35.88 -37.33 13.54
CA GLU A 29 36.45 -37.33 14.89
C GLU A 29 36.60 -38.75 15.44
N LYS A 30 35.56 -39.58 15.29
CA LYS A 30 35.63 -41.00 15.70
C LYS A 30 36.71 -41.77 14.93
N GLY A 31 36.98 -41.38 13.69
CA GLY A 31 38.07 -41.91 12.87
C GLY A 31 39.46 -41.34 13.22
N GLY A 32 39.54 -40.31 14.06
CA GLY A 32 40.77 -39.61 14.39
C GLY A 32 41.26 -38.66 13.29
N GLU A 33 40.42 -38.33 12.31
CA GLU A 33 40.77 -37.53 11.13
C GLU A 33 40.62 -36.01 11.36
N VAL A 34 39.78 -35.59 12.32
CA VAL A 34 39.59 -34.18 12.71
C VAL A 34 39.65 -34.00 14.22
N ALA A 35 39.94 -32.76 14.66
CA ALA A 35 40.00 -32.41 16.07
C ALA A 35 38.61 -32.26 16.71
N HIS A 36 38.50 -32.52 18.02
CA HIS A 36 37.26 -32.29 18.79
C HIS A 36 36.75 -30.84 18.69
N SER A 37 37.65 -29.87 18.53
CA SER A 37 37.30 -28.45 18.31
C SER A 37 36.42 -28.23 17.08
N ASP A 38 36.59 -29.05 16.04
CA ASP A 38 35.84 -28.93 14.80
C ASP A 38 34.41 -29.41 15.01
N VAL A 39 34.23 -30.49 15.76
CA VAL A 39 32.91 -30.99 16.15
C VAL A 39 32.17 -29.98 17.03
N ILE A 40 32.87 -29.32 17.96
CA ILE A 40 32.27 -28.24 18.77
C ILE A 40 31.80 -27.10 17.87
N LYS A 41 32.62 -26.65 16.91
CA LYS A 41 32.23 -25.57 15.98
C LYS A 41 31.06 -25.97 15.09
N ALA A 42 31.07 -27.17 14.52
CA ALA A 42 29.96 -27.69 13.73
C ALA A 42 28.66 -27.77 14.56
N ARG A 43 28.76 -28.14 15.85
CA ARG A 43 27.62 -28.16 16.77
C ARG A 43 27.08 -26.76 17.04
N ILE A 44 27.95 -25.79 17.32
CA ILE A 44 27.54 -24.38 17.52
C ILE A 44 26.78 -23.87 16.29
N GLN A 45 27.30 -24.15 15.08
CA GLN A 45 26.65 -23.75 13.84
C GLN A 45 25.27 -24.41 13.67
N PHE A 46 25.16 -25.71 13.93
CA PHE A 46 23.86 -26.40 13.88
C PHE A 46 22.84 -25.80 14.85
N GLU A 47 23.24 -25.54 16.11
CA GLU A 47 22.36 -24.92 17.11
C GLU A 47 21.95 -23.49 16.71
N GLN A 48 22.83 -22.74 16.05
CA GLN A 48 22.51 -21.42 15.50
C GLN A 48 21.47 -21.51 14.39
N GLN A 49 21.68 -22.36 13.38
CA GLN A 49 20.73 -22.55 12.28
C GLN A 49 19.36 -23.09 12.76
N GLN A 50 19.32 -23.87 13.85
CA GLN A 50 18.06 -24.28 14.49
C GLN A 50 17.30 -23.09 15.08
N ARG A 51 17.99 -22.14 15.72
CA ARG A 51 17.36 -20.92 16.23
C ARG A 51 16.86 -20.04 15.09
N ASP A 52 17.65 -19.87 14.04
CA ASP A 52 17.29 -19.06 12.88
C ASP A 52 16.07 -19.64 12.14
N LEU A 53 15.98 -20.97 12.03
CA LEU A 53 14.80 -21.67 11.51
C LEU A 53 13.54 -21.43 12.36
N GLN A 54 13.66 -21.43 13.69
CA GLN A 54 12.53 -21.13 14.58
C GLN A 54 12.05 -19.69 14.41
N GLU A 55 12.97 -18.74 14.29
CA GLU A 55 12.64 -17.33 14.04
C GLU A 55 11.97 -17.14 12.67
N ALA A 56 12.52 -17.76 11.61
CA ALA A 56 11.92 -17.70 10.28
C ALA A 56 10.51 -18.31 10.23
N ARG A 57 10.26 -19.36 11.01
CA ARG A 57 8.91 -19.95 11.16
C ARG A 57 7.95 -18.99 11.84
N LEU A 58 8.39 -18.30 12.89
CA LEU A 58 7.59 -17.29 13.58
C LEU A 58 7.26 -16.14 12.63
N GLU A 59 8.23 -15.64 11.87
CA GLU A 59 8.05 -14.52 10.94
C GLU A 59 7.13 -14.88 9.77
N MET A 60 7.23 -16.11 9.25
CA MET A 60 6.27 -16.65 8.28
C MET A 60 4.85 -16.67 8.87
N GLY A 61 4.70 -17.07 10.15
CA GLY A 61 3.43 -17.06 10.87
C GLY A 61 2.85 -15.65 10.99
N LYS A 62 3.64 -14.66 11.43
CA LYS A 62 3.21 -13.26 11.52
C LYS A 62 2.74 -12.71 10.17
N SER A 63 3.53 -12.90 9.11
CA SER A 63 3.16 -12.41 7.78
C SER A 63 1.90 -13.09 7.22
N ARG A 64 1.63 -14.35 7.61
CA ARG A 64 0.37 -15.03 7.28
C ARG A 64 -0.82 -14.39 8.00
N LEU A 65 -0.68 -14.07 9.29
CA LEU A 65 -1.71 -13.41 10.08
C LEU A 65 -2.02 -12.00 9.53
N GLU A 66 -1.01 -11.22 9.20
CA GLU A 66 -1.17 -9.90 8.58
C GLU A 66 -1.94 -9.99 7.26
N LEU A 67 -1.62 -10.97 6.41
CA LEU A 67 -2.33 -11.19 5.16
C LEU A 67 -3.77 -11.68 5.40
N ALA A 68 -4.00 -12.51 6.42
CA ALA A 68 -5.34 -12.97 6.77
C ALA A 68 -6.27 -11.80 7.15
N VAL A 69 -5.76 -10.86 7.95
CA VAL A 69 -6.49 -9.63 8.34
C VAL A 69 -6.82 -8.75 7.14
N LEU A 70 -5.94 -8.71 6.12
CA LEU A 70 -6.20 -7.93 4.91
C LEU A 70 -7.22 -8.59 3.97
N LEU A 71 -7.22 -9.92 3.89
CA LEU A 71 -8.02 -10.66 2.90
C LEU A 71 -9.43 -11.01 3.37
N PHE A 72 -9.61 -11.32 4.66
CA PHE A 72 -10.86 -11.89 5.14
C PHE A 72 -11.57 -10.97 6.15
N PRO A 73 -12.87 -10.70 5.96
CA PRO A 73 -13.68 -9.98 6.96
C PRO A 73 -13.75 -10.72 8.31
N ASP A 74 -13.84 -12.05 8.26
CA ASP A 74 -13.76 -12.93 9.42
C ASP A 74 -12.39 -13.61 9.45
N PHE A 75 -11.79 -13.76 10.64
CA PHE A 75 -10.45 -14.32 10.77
C PHE A 75 -10.38 -15.75 10.20
N ASN A 76 -9.63 -15.94 9.12
CA ASN A 76 -9.45 -17.23 8.45
C ASN A 76 -8.01 -17.41 7.97
N GLU A 77 -7.36 -18.48 8.44
CA GLU A 77 -6.00 -18.85 8.03
C GLU A 77 -5.98 -19.91 6.93
N ASN A 78 -7.12 -20.47 6.52
CA ASN A 78 -7.20 -21.55 5.54
C ASN A 78 -7.08 -21.03 4.10
N PHE A 79 -5.87 -20.60 3.75
CA PHE A 79 -5.49 -20.20 2.41
C PHE A 79 -4.05 -20.62 2.13
N ASN A 80 -3.74 -20.74 0.83
CA ASN A 80 -2.38 -21.00 0.35
C ASN A 80 -1.95 -19.84 -0.55
N VAL A 81 -0.67 -19.51 -0.51
CA VAL A 81 -0.09 -18.48 -1.38
C VAL A 81 0.75 -19.17 -2.44
N VAL A 82 0.60 -18.71 -3.67
CA VAL A 82 1.41 -19.16 -4.81
C VAL A 82 2.68 -18.32 -4.85
N ASP A 83 3.82 -18.99 -4.94
CA ASP A 83 5.10 -18.32 -5.14
C ASP A 83 5.31 -17.99 -6.62
N ASP A 84 5.17 -16.72 -6.95
CA ASP A 84 5.32 -16.17 -8.29
C ASP A 84 6.50 -15.18 -8.39
N LEU A 85 7.31 -15.03 -7.33
CA LEU A 85 8.41 -14.04 -7.25
C LEU A 85 9.50 -14.21 -8.32
N GLN A 86 9.57 -15.36 -8.99
CA GLN A 86 10.53 -15.64 -10.06
C GLN A 86 10.20 -14.96 -11.40
N MET A 87 8.98 -14.45 -11.60
CA MET A 87 8.60 -13.76 -12.83
C MET A 87 8.71 -12.24 -12.64
N PRO A 88 9.77 -11.58 -13.16
CA PRO A 88 9.88 -10.14 -13.06
C PRO A 88 8.83 -9.52 -13.99
N GLN A 89 7.90 -8.74 -13.45
CA GLN A 89 6.94 -8.00 -14.28
C GLN A 89 7.70 -6.98 -15.12
N ALA A 90 7.49 -6.95 -16.43
CA ALA A 90 8.20 -6.02 -17.30
C ALA A 90 7.92 -4.56 -16.91
N LEU A 91 8.98 -3.75 -16.83
CA LEU A 91 8.85 -2.31 -16.62
C LEU A 91 8.51 -1.63 -17.96
N PRO A 92 7.42 -0.87 -18.06
CA PRO A 92 7.10 -0.09 -19.26
C PRO A 92 8.16 0.98 -19.49
N GLN A 93 8.24 1.54 -20.69
CA GLN A 93 9.15 2.66 -20.92
C GLN A 93 8.72 3.88 -20.10
N PHE A 94 9.68 4.70 -19.65
CA PHE A 94 9.39 5.88 -18.83
C PHE A 94 8.34 6.82 -19.47
N VAL A 95 8.37 6.99 -20.79
CA VAL A 95 7.40 7.82 -21.53
C VAL A 95 5.98 7.26 -21.41
N GLU A 96 5.83 5.93 -21.47
CA GLU A 96 4.54 5.27 -21.30
C GLU A 96 4.06 5.38 -19.85
N ALA A 97 4.95 5.17 -18.87
CA ALA A 97 4.65 5.37 -17.45
C ALA A 97 4.18 6.80 -17.16
N GLN A 98 4.82 7.80 -17.77
CA GLN A 98 4.42 9.20 -17.65
C GLN A 98 3.04 9.48 -18.24
N ALA A 99 2.75 8.94 -19.42
CA ALA A 99 1.43 9.06 -20.05
C ALA A 99 0.33 8.41 -19.19
N MET A 100 0.63 7.26 -18.59
CA MET A 100 -0.29 6.57 -17.67
C MET A 100 -0.54 7.38 -16.39
N ALA A 101 0.53 7.88 -15.76
CA ALA A 101 0.44 8.69 -14.54
C ALA A 101 -0.42 9.95 -14.74
N GLY A 102 -0.24 10.68 -15.84
CA GLY A 102 -1.04 11.88 -16.13
C GLY A 102 -2.54 11.61 -16.30
N ARG A 103 -2.94 10.38 -16.67
CA ARG A 103 -4.34 10.01 -16.90
C ARG A 103 -4.99 9.32 -15.71
N LYS A 104 -4.25 8.48 -14.99
CA LYS A 104 -4.80 7.58 -13.96
C LYS A 104 -4.54 8.02 -12.52
N ASN A 105 -3.67 9.02 -12.28
CA ASN A 105 -3.30 9.39 -10.92
C ASN A 105 -4.49 9.96 -10.10
N PRO A 106 -4.87 9.34 -8.96
CA PRO A 106 -6.01 9.75 -8.16
C PRO A 106 -5.81 11.10 -7.45
N ASP A 107 -4.59 11.40 -6.99
CA ASP A 107 -4.30 12.65 -6.27
C ASP A 107 -4.44 13.88 -7.18
N LEU A 108 -3.98 13.76 -8.42
CA LEU A 108 -4.15 14.80 -9.44
C LEU A 108 -5.63 15.02 -9.75
N ARG A 109 -6.42 13.94 -9.87
CA ARG A 109 -7.87 14.03 -10.08
C ARG A 109 -8.57 14.70 -8.90
N ALA A 110 -8.18 14.36 -7.67
CA ALA A 110 -8.69 14.99 -6.46
C ALA A 110 -8.37 16.49 -6.44
N ALA A 111 -7.14 16.88 -6.76
CA ALA A 111 -6.74 18.29 -6.82
C ALA A 111 -7.50 19.08 -7.90
N ILE A 112 -7.73 18.49 -9.08
CA ILE A 112 -8.56 19.10 -10.13
C ILE A 112 -10.01 19.28 -9.63
N ALA A 113 -10.59 18.27 -8.98
CA ALA A 113 -11.93 18.35 -8.42
C ALA A 113 -12.03 19.42 -7.31
N SER A 114 -10.99 19.58 -6.48
CA SER A 114 -10.92 20.66 -5.47
C SER A 114 -10.95 22.05 -6.11
N VAL A 115 -10.24 22.26 -7.23
CA VAL A 115 -10.30 23.53 -7.98
C VAL A 115 -11.70 23.78 -8.56
N GLN A 116 -12.37 22.73 -9.06
CA GLN A 116 -13.74 22.84 -9.56
C GLN A 116 -14.72 23.18 -8.45
N ALA A 117 -14.64 22.49 -7.31
CA ALA A 117 -15.46 22.78 -6.13
C ALA A 117 -15.27 24.22 -5.65
N ALA A 118 -14.03 24.68 -5.50
CA ALA A 118 -13.74 26.07 -5.13
C ALA A 118 -14.22 27.09 -6.18
N SER A 119 -14.25 26.71 -7.46
CA SER A 119 -14.82 27.56 -8.51
C SER A 119 -16.34 27.68 -8.40
N HIS A 120 -17.03 26.60 -8.04
CA HIS A 120 -18.46 26.63 -7.76
C HIS A 120 -18.79 27.39 -6.46
N GLU A 121 -17.92 27.35 -5.45
CA GLU A 121 -18.05 28.22 -4.26
C GLU A 121 -18.00 29.71 -4.63
N VAL A 122 -17.14 30.10 -5.57
CA VAL A 122 -17.11 31.48 -6.09
C VAL A 122 -18.43 31.84 -6.78
N THR A 123 -18.97 30.94 -7.61
CA THR A 123 -20.28 31.16 -8.27
C THR A 123 -21.42 31.27 -7.25
N SER A 124 -21.42 30.43 -6.22
CA SER A 124 -22.39 30.48 -5.12
C SER A 124 -22.29 31.79 -4.32
N ALA A 125 -21.06 32.20 -3.99
CA ALA A 125 -20.81 33.46 -3.30
C ALA A 125 -21.24 34.68 -4.14
N TRP A 126 -21.05 34.62 -5.46
CA TRP A 126 -21.55 35.63 -6.40
C TRP A 126 -23.08 35.64 -6.46
N GLY A 127 -23.74 34.48 -6.40
CA GLY A 127 -25.19 34.35 -6.33
C GLY A 127 -25.83 35.10 -5.15
N ASN A 128 -25.09 35.27 -4.04
CA ASN A 128 -25.56 36.08 -2.90
C ASN A 128 -25.56 37.61 -3.15
N LEU A 129 -25.07 38.06 -4.30
CA LEU A 129 -25.08 39.47 -4.71
C LEU A 129 -26.27 39.82 -5.62
N ILE A 130 -27.01 38.82 -6.10
CA ILE A 130 -28.18 39.02 -6.97
C ILE A 130 -29.48 38.73 -6.21
N PRO A 131 -30.64 39.20 -6.69
CA PRO A 131 -31.92 38.85 -6.12
C PRO A 131 -32.15 37.33 -6.10
N SER A 132 -32.68 36.82 -4.99
CA SER A 132 -33.17 35.44 -4.90
C SER A 132 -34.70 35.43 -4.90
N ALA A 133 -35.27 34.39 -5.48
CA ALA A 133 -36.72 34.17 -5.49
C ALA A 133 -37.01 32.78 -4.93
N SER A 134 -38.04 32.68 -4.09
CA SER A 134 -38.54 31.41 -3.54
C SER A 134 -40.06 31.34 -3.71
N ILE A 135 -40.55 30.12 -3.84
CA ILE A 135 -41.97 29.81 -3.90
C ILE A 135 -42.23 28.72 -2.86
N ASP A 136 -43.11 29.03 -1.92
CA ASP A 136 -43.52 28.13 -0.86
C ASP A 136 -44.98 27.73 -1.10
N TYR A 137 -45.26 26.42 -1.11
CA TYR A 137 -46.60 25.87 -1.24
C TYR A 137 -47.00 25.19 0.06
N PHE A 138 -48.09 25.66 0.64
CA PHE A 138 -48.67 25.13 1.86
C PHE A 138 -49.98 24.43 1.52
N TYR A 139 -50.18 23.25 2.11
CA TYR A 139 -51.42 22.51 2.03
C TYR A 139 -51.69 21.87 3.38
N GLY A 140 -52.89 22.03 3.91
CA GLY A 140 -53.21 21.49 5.21
C GLY A 140 -54.59 21.85 5.70
N ILE A 141 -54.82 21.54 6.97
CA ILE A 141 -56.03 21.91 7.68
C ILE A 141 -55.86 23.26 8.34
N ASP A 142 -56.83 24.14 8.16
CA ASP A 142 -57.01 25.28 9.03
C ASP A 142 -57.48 24.75 10.39
N ALA A 143 -56.59 24.82 11.38
CA ALA A 143 -56.83 24.28 12.71
C ALA A 143 -58.00 24.98 13.43
N SER A 144 -58.24 26.27 13.15
CA SER A 144 -59.31 27.05 13.77
C SER A 144 -60.68 26.66 13.18
N HIS A 145 -60.78 26.51 11.86
CA HIS A 145 -62.00 26.02 11.21
C HIS A 145 -62.28 24.55 11.53
N PHE A 146 -61.24 23.71 11.67
CA PHE A 146 -61.38 22.32 12.13
C PHE A 146 -61.87 22.22 13.58
N ALA A 147 -61.29 23.00 14.49
CA ALA A 147 -61.63 22.94 15.92
C ALA A 147 -63.05 23.45 16.23
N THR A 148 -63.54 24.43 15.47
CA THR A 148 -64.85 25.07 15.73
C THR A 148 -65.99 24.45 14.95
N ARG A 149 -65.72 23.55 13.97
CA ARG A 149 -66.73 23.03 13.01
C ARG A 149 -67.62 24.15 12.48
N GLN A 150 -66.99 25.23 12.04
CA GLN A 150 -67.68 26.46 11.70
C GLN A 150 -68.74 26.20 10.63
N PHE A 151 -69.96 26.66 10.91
CA PHE A 151 -71.12 26.53 10.02
C PHE A 151 -71.45 27.92 9.46
N ASP A 152 -71.63 28.02 8.14
CA ASP A 152 -72.08 29.24 7.47
C ASP A 152 -73.62 29.18 7.31
N PRO A 153 -74.39 29.97 8.08
CA PRO A 153 -75.85 29.96 8.03
C PRO A 153 -76.43 30.63 6.77
N ILE A 154 -75.66 31.42 6.02
CA ILE A 154 -76.09 32.03 4.77
C ILE A 154 -75.97 31.03 3.62
N ALA A 155 -74.88 30.25 3.61
CA ALA A 155 -74.63 29.19 2.62
C ALA A 155 -75.22 27.82 3.03
N ASN A 156 -75.68 27.67 4.28
CA ASN A 156 -76.18 26.42 4.88
C ASN A 156 -75.19 25.24 4.75
N VAL A 157 -73.88 25.50 4.91
CA VAL A 157 -72.81 24.49 4.76
C VAL A 157 -71.74 24.63 5.86
N PHE A 158 -71.08 23.53 6.21
CA PHE A 158 -69.87 23.58 7.05
C PHE A 158 -68.70 24.13 6.25
N VAL A 159 -67.95 25.08 6.83
CA VAL A 159 -66.78 25.66 6.21
C VAL A 159 -65.72 24.57 6.03
N ASN A 160 -65.25 24.41 4.79
CA ASN A 160 -64.19 23.46 4.48
C ASN A 160 -62.91 23.86 5.23
N ASN A 161 -62.36 22.93 6.00
CA ASN A 161 -61.14 23.16 6.77
C ASN A 161 -59.86 22.85 5.96
N LEU A 162 -59.98 22.22 4.79
CA LEU A 162 -58.86 21.98 3.90
C LEU A 162 -58.54 23.26 3.11
N GLY A 163 -57.30 23.73 3.21
CA GLY A 163 -56.81 24.92 2.52
C GLY A 163 -55.44 24.68 1.88
N SER A 164 -55.17 25.45 0.83
CA SER A 164 -53.85 25.56 0.21
C SER A 164 -53.48 27.02 0.03
N SER A 165 -52.22 27.38 0.20
CA SER A 165 -51.70 28.70 -0.14
C SER A 165 -50.36 28.60 -0.86
N VAL A 166 -50.11 29.56 -1.75
CA VAL A 166 -48.83 29.72 -2.45
C VAL A 166 -48.29 31.09 -2.06
N VAL A 167 -47.05 31.13 -1.59
CA VAL A 167 -46.33 32.37 -1.28
C VAL A 167 -45.12 32.44 -2.18
N ALA A 168 -45.02 33.50 -2.99
CA ALA A 168 -43.82 33.80 -3.75
C ALA A 168 -43.11 35.01 -3.11
N SER A 169 -41.82 34.88 -2.80
CA SER A 169 -41.02 35.96 -2.23
C SER A 169 -39.77 36.21 -3.05
N VAL A 170 -39.45 37.48 -3.28
CA VAL A 170 -38.21 37.93 -3.92
C VAL A 170 -37.42 38.75 -2.91
N GLN A 171 -36.20 38.33 -2.60
CA GLN A 171 -35.29 39.05 -1.73
C GLN A 171 -34.23 39.75 -2.56
N VAL A 172 -34.20 41.08 -2.49
CA VAL A 172 -33.20 41.90 -3.19
C VAL A 172 -32.16 42.39 -2.18
N PRO A 173 -30.88 41.97 -2.31
CA PRO A 173 -29.80 42.49 -1.47
C PRO A 173 -29.46 43.94 -1.87
N ILE A 174 -29.84 44.95 -1.06
CA ILE A 174 -29.56 46.37 -1.37
C ILE A 174 -28.22 46.82 -0.77
N TRP A 175 -28.00 46.58 0.53
CA TRP A 175 -26.79 46.99 1.22
C TRP A 175 -26.45 46.04 2.38
N HIS A 176 -25.22 45.54 2.39
CA HIS A 176 -24.73 44.59 3.40
C HIS A 176 -23.40 45.00 4.03
N TRP A 177 -23.04 46.29 3.97
CA TRP A 177 -21.78 46.81 4.52
C TRP A 177 -20.52 46.04 4.04
N GLY A 178 -20.54 45.54 2.80
CA GLY A 178 -19.45 44.76 2.21
C GLY A 178 -19.38 43.29 2.61
N ALA A 179 -20.27 42.77 3.48
CA ALA A 179 -20.21 41.37 3.93
C ALA A 179 -20.22 40.35 2.78
N ASN A 180 -21.10 40.52 1.79
CA ASN A 180 -21.17 39.61 0.64
C ASN A 180 -19.98 39.76 -0.31
N LEU A 181 -19.41 40.98 -0.44
CA LEU A 181 -18.19 41.21 -1.22
C LEU A 181 -16.97 40.55 -0.56
N SER A 182 -16.86 40.62 0.77
CA SER A 182 -15.82 39.92 1.53
C SER A 182 -15.94 38.40 1.41
N LYS A 183 -17.16 37.85 1.45
CA LYS A 183 -17.40 36.41 1.21
C LYS A 183 -17.00 36.00 -0.21
N LEU A 184 -17.33 36.80 -1.22
CA LEU A 184 -16.89 36.56 -2.59
C LEU A 184 -15.35 36.59 -2.69
N LYS A 185 -14.71 37.57 -2.06
CA LYS A 185 -13.25 37.65 -2.03
C LYS A 185 -12.61 36.45 -1.32
N GLN A 186 -13.21 35.98 -0.23
CA GLN A 186 -12.76 34.78 0.48
C GLN A 186 -12.86 33.54 -0.41
N ALA A 187 -13.98 33.36 -1.12
CA ALA A 187 -14.14 32.24 -2.06
C ALA A 187 -13.11 32.30 -3.21
N ASP A 188 -12.81 33.49 -3.73
CA ASP A 188 -11.78 33.68 -4.77
C ASP A 188 -10.37 33.33 -4.26
N LEU A 189 -10.05 33.70 -3.02
CA LEU A 189 -8.79 33.31 -2.37
C LEU A 189 -8.70 31.79 -2.16
N ARG A 190 -9.79 31.13 -1.76
CA ARG A 190 -9.84 29.65 -1.66
C ARG A 190 -9.63 28.98 -3.01
N ARG A 191 -10.24 29.50 -4.08
CA ARG A 191 -9.98 29.01 -5.45
C ARG A 191 -8.52 29.20 -5.85
N THR A 192 -7.92 30.32 -5.50
CA THR A 192 -6.50 30.58 -5.75
C THR A 192 -5.61 29.60 -5.00
N GLN A 193 -5.91 29.34 -3.72
CA GLN A 193 -5.25 28.32 -2.92
C GLN A 193 -5.36 26.94 -3.58
N ALA A 194 -6.56 26.50 -3.97
CA ALA A 194 -6.76 25.21 -4.63
C ALA A 194 -5.95 25.07 -5.94
N ARG A 195 -5.75 26.17 -6.70
CA ARG A 195 -4.90 26.18 -7.90
C ARG A 195 -3.41 26.00 -7.56
N VAL A 196 -2.96 26.60 -6.47
CA VAL A 196 -1.59 26.43 -5.96
C VAL A 196 -1.37 24.98 -5.52
N GLU A 197 -2.35 24.40 -4.82
CA GLU A 197 -2.34 22.99 -4.41
C GLU A 197 -2.33 22.05 -5.62
N LEU A 198 -3.11 22.33 -6.68
CA LEU A 198 -3.04 21.58 -7.94
C LEU A 198 -1.65 21.65 -8.58
N SER A 199 -1.04 22.85 -8.63
CA SER A 199 0.33 22.99 -9.15
C SER A 199 1.36 22.25 -8.31
N PHE A 200 1.17 22.19 -6.99
CA PHE A 200 1.99 21.38 -6.10
C PHE A 200 1.80 19.89 -6.38
N ALA A 201 0.57 19.40 -6.46
CA ALA A 201 0.25 18.01 -6.77
C ALA A 201 0.85 17.55 -8.12
N GLN A 202 0.82 18.41 -9.14
CA GLN A 202 1.47 18.14 -10.43
C GLN A 202 2.99 17.96 -10.31
N ARG A 203 3.66 18.84 -9.56
CA ARG A 203 5.11 18.75 -9.32
C ARG A 203 5.46 17.51 -8.50
N GLN A 204 4.67 17.22 -7.46
CA GLN A 204 4.85 16.04 -6.64
C GLN A 204 4.66 14.75 -7.44
N LEU A 205 3.67 14.70 -8.34
CA LEU A 205 3.45 13.57 -9.24
C LEU A 205 4.67 13.31 -10.12
N LEU A 206 5.24 14.35 -10.73
CA LEU A 206 6.43 14.21 -11.58
C LEU A 206 7.65 13.72 -10.78
N ALA A 207 7.86 14.27 -9.57
CA ALA A 207 8.94 13.83 -8.68
C ALA A 207 8.75 12.36 -8.26
N ASN A 208 7.57 12.01 -7.76
CA ASN A 208 7.24 10.64 -7.33
C ASN A 208 7.37 9.65 -8.48
N LEU A 209 6.85 9.98 -9.67
CA LEU A 209 6.96 9.13 -10.85
C LEU A 209 8.42 8.84 -11.18
N ARG A 210 9.28 9.86 -11.18
CA ARG A 210 10.70 9.69 -11.46
C ARG A 210 11.37 8.81 -10.41
N THR A 211 11.14 9.10 -9.13
CA THR A 211 11.70 8.33 -8.01
C THR A 211 11.26 6.86 -8.05
N PHE A 212 9.97 6.60 -8.22
CA PHE A 212 9.44 5.22 -8.22
C PHE A 212 9.88 4.44 -9.45
N TYR A 213 10.01 5.10 -10.60
CA TYR A 213 10.55 4.48 -11.80
C TYR A 213 12.03 4.11 -11.63
N ASP A 214 12.84 5.05 -11.13
CA ASP A 214 14.27 4.81 -10.92
C ASP A 214 14.52 3.72 -9.85
N GLU A 215 13.69 3.64 -8.80
CA GLU A 215 13.73 2.56 -7.80
C GLU A 215 13.37 1.20 -8.43
N ALA A 216 12.36 1.14 -9.30
CA ALA A 216 11.97 -0.09 -10.00
C ALA A 216 13.04 -0.53 -11.01
N GLU A 217 13.64 0.41 -11.73
CA GLU A 217 14.73 0.14 -12.66
C GLU A 217 15.99 -0.38 -11.93
N THR A 218 16.36 0.28 -10.83
CA THR A 218 17.53 -0.09 -10.02
C THR A 218 17.33 -1.45 -9.35
N SER A 219 16.19 -1.66 -8.70
CA SER A 219 15.89 -2.95 -8.06
C SER A 219 15.84 -4.10 -9.07
N ARG A 220 15.36 -3.86 -10.31
CA ARG A 220 15.43 -4.85 -11.39
C ARG A 220 16.87 -5.20 -11.76
N ALA A 221 17.75 -4.21 -11.86
CA ALA A 221 19.15 -4.41 -12.20
C ALA A 221 19.91 -5.16 -11.09
N GLU A 222 19.57 -4.92 -9.82
CA GLU A 222 20.16 -5.63 -8.67
C GLU A 222 19.81 -7.12 -8.65
N LEU A 223 18.63 -7.52 -9.17
CA LEU A 223 18.17 -8.92 -9.12
C LEU A 223 19.13 -9.92 -9.77
N GLU A 224 19.69 -9.58 -10.93
CA GLU A 224 20.61 -10.47 -11.65
C GLU A 224 21.90 -10.70 -10.84
N SER A 225 22.44 -9.63 -10.27
CA SER A 225 23.64 -9.70 -9.42
C SER A 225 23.39 -10.49 -8.13
N LEU A 226 22.23 -10.30 -7.48
CA LEU A 226 21.85 -11.05 -6.28
C LEU A 226 21.64 -12.54 -6.59
N GLN A 227 21.00 -12.86 -7.71
CA GLN A 227 20.84 -14.24 -8.16
C GLN A 227 22.20 -14.90 -8.38
N GLN A 228 23.08 -14.25 -9.14
CA GLN A 228 24.42 -14.77 -9.43
C GLN A 228 25.24 -14.95 -8.13
N SER A 229 25.09 -14.04 -7.17
CA SER A 229 25.76 -14.15 -5.86
C SER A 229 25.29 -15.37 -5.08
N ALA A 230 23.99 -15.68 -5.08
CA ALA A 230 23.45 -16.88 -4.43
C ALA A 230 23.92 -18.18 -5.13
N GLU A 231 24.00 -18.19 -6.46
CA GLU A 231 24.52 -19.33 -7.23
C GLU A 231 26.00 -19.58 -6.94
N LEU A 232 26.83 -18.53 -6.97
CA LEU A 232 28.27 -18.61 -6.66
C LEU A 232 28.52 -19.01 -5.20
N ALA A 233 27.75 -18.49 -4.25
CA ALA A 233 27.86 -18.89 -2.85
C ALA A 233 27.50 -20.37 -2.64
N SER A 234 26.52 -20.87 -3.41
CA SER A 234 26.12 -22.29 -3.35
C SER A 234 27.23 -23.20 -3.89
N GLU A 235 27.88 -22.80 -4.97
CA GLU A 235 29.01 -23.53 -5.52
C GLU A 235 30.24 -23.47 -4.60
N SER A 236 30.50 -22.30 -3.99
CA SER A 236 31.58 -22.13 -3.00
C SER A 236 31.41 -23.10 -1.82
N LEU A 237 30.20 -23.18 -1.25
CA LEU A 237 29.91 -24.14 -0.17
C LEU A 237 30.14 -25.59 -0.61
N ARG A 238 29.74 -25.95 -1.83
CA ARG A 238 29.96 -27.29 -2.38
C ARG A 238 31.45 -27.62 -2.46
N LEU A 239 32.26 -26.71 -3.01
CA LEU A 239 33.71 -26.89 -3.16
C LEU A 239 34.42 -26.97 -1.80
N VAL A 240 34.09 -26.07 -0.87
CA VAL A 240 34.68 -26.04 0.47
C VAL A 240 34.29 -27.29 1.27
N SER A 241 33.05 -27.76 1.16
CA SER A 241 32.60 -28.99 1.80
C SER A 241 33.36 -30.22 1.31
N MET A 242 33.63 -30.31 0.01
CA MET A 242 34.45 -31.40 -0.56
C MET A 242 35.90 -31.33 -0.09
N ARG A 243 36.50 -30.13 -0.06
CA ARG A 243 37.86 -29.93 0.47
C ARG A 243 37.96 -30.29 1.95
N TYR A 244 36.94 -29.97 2.75
CA TYR A 244 36.93 -30.34 4.17
C TYR A 244 36.91 -31.86 4.37
N GLN A 245 36.08 -32.58 3.59
CA GLN A 245 36.06 -34.04 3.60
C GLN A 245 37.38 -34.66 3.13
N ALA A 246 38.13 -33.97 2.27
CA ALA A 246 39.46 -34.38 1.83
C ALA A 246 40.59 -33.96 2.81
N GLY A 247 40.27 -33.25 3.90
CA GLY A 247 41.27 -32.72 4.85
C GLY A 247 42.04 -31.49 4.36
N GLU A 248 41.59 -30.86 3.26
CA GLU A 248 42.24 -29.70 2.62
C GLU A 248 41.61 -28.34 3.00
N SER A 249 40.59 -28.34 3.85
CA SER A 249 39.87 -27.16 4.31
C SER A 249 39.58 -27.27 5.80
N THR A 250 39.35 -26.12 6.45
CA THR A 250 39.06 -26.08 7.88
C THR A 250 37.56 -26.05 8.13
N VAL A 251 37.15 -26.47 9.33
CA VAL A 251 35.75 -26.32 9.80
C VAL A 251 35.26 -24.87 9.71
N LEU A 252 36.15 -23.89 9.87
CA LEU A 252 35.80 -22.47 9.81
C LEU A 252 35.41 -22.06 8.38
N GLU A 253 36.16 -22.51 7.38
CA GLU A 253 35.85 -22.22 5.97
C GLU A 253 34.47 -22.77 5.58
N VAL A 254 34.11 -23.97 6.06
CA VAL A 254 32.77 -24.54 5.80
C VAL A 254 31.67 -23.71 6.46
N VAL A 255 31.85 -23.33 7.73
CA VAL A 255 30.88 -22.49 8.46
C VAL A 255 30.72 -21.12 7.78
N ASP A 256 31.83 -20.50 7.35
CA ASP A 256 31.80 -19.22 6.65
C ASP A 256 31.08 -19.34 5.30
N ALA A 257 31.32 -20.43 4.55
CA ALA A 257 30.63 -20.69 3.29
C ALA A 257 29.12 -20.93 3.49
N GLN A 258 28.72 -21.64 4.56
CA GLN A 258 27.31 -21.82 4.91
C GLN A 258 26.63 -20.48 5.21
N ASN A 259 27.26 -19.66 6.06
CA ASN A 259 26.75 -18.34 6.40
C ASN A 259 26.63 -17.44 5.17
N THR A 260 27.64 -17.47 4.29
CA THR A 260 27.65 -16.71 3.02
C THR A 260 26.50 -17.13 2.11
N LEU A 261 26.23 -18.43 1.98
CA LEU A 261 25.11 -18.94 1.18
C LEU A 261 23.75 -18.52 1.74
N THR A 262 23.54 -18.68 3.05
CA THR A 262 22.29 -18.27 3.71
C THR A 262 22.05 -16.77 3.52
N GLN A 263 23.08 -15.93 3.73
CA GLN A 263 23.00 -14.49 3.51
C GLN A 263 22.68 -14.14 2.05
N ALA A 264 23.35 -14.77 1.09
CA ALA A 264 23.12 -14.51 -0.34
C ALA A 264 21.71 -14.93 -0.79
N ARG A 265 21.20 -16.08 -0.33
CA ARG A 265 19.83 -16.52 -0.61
C ARG A 265 18.79 -15.59 0.00
N ASN A 266 19.00 -15.14 1.25
CA ASN A 266 18.11 -14.19 1.91
C ASN A 266 18.12 -12.83 1.21
N ALA A 267 19.29 -12.34 0.80
CA ALA A 267 19.42 -11.09 0.03
C ALA A 267 18.72 -11.18 -1.34
N TYR A 268 18.80 -12.32 -2.03
CA TYR A 268 18.08 -12.54 -3.29
C TYR A 268 16.56 -12.53 -3.08
N ALA A 269 16.05 -13.20 -2.05
CA ALA A 269 14.63 -13.17 -1.70
C ALA A 269 14.14 -11.75 -1.36
N ASP A 270 14.95 -10.96 -0.65
CA ASP A 270 14.67 -9.56 -0.34
C ASP A 270 14.71 -8.67 -1.58
N GLY A 271 15.65 -8.88 -2.50
CA GLY A 271 15.71 -8.19 -3.78
C GLY A 271 14.45 -8.40 -4.61
N GLN A 272 13.94 -9.64 -4.66
CA GLN A 272 12.68 -9.96 -5.35
C GLN A 272 11.49 -9.25 -4.72
N ALA A 273 11.45 -9.18 -3.39
CA ALA A 273 10.45 -8.42 -2.66
C ALA A 273 10.50 -6.93 -3.01
N ARG A 274 11.71 -6.35 -2.98
CA ARG A 274 11.98 -4.94 -3.26
C ARG A 274 11.52 -4.57 -4.66
N TYR A 275 11.85 -5.39 -5.66
CA TYR A 275 11.42 -5.14 -7.03
C TYR A 275 9.89 -5.13 -7.18
N ARG A 276 9.21 -6.11 -6.58
CA ARG A 276 7.74 -6.14 -6.61
C ARG A 276 7.10 -4.97 -5.89
N LEU A 277 7.65 -4.58 -4.75
CA LEU A 277 7.19 -3.41 -4.02
C LEU A 277 7.40 -2.14 -4.84
N ALA A 278 8.53 -2.00 -5.54
CA ALA A 278 8.81 -0.86 -6.40
C ALA A 278 7.81 -0.80 -7.57
N ILE A 279 7.48 -1.93 -8.20
CA ILE A 279 6.45 -2.00 -9.24
C ILE A 279 5.07 -1.64 -8.68
N ALA A 280 4.66 -2.20 -7.54
CA ALA A 280 3.40 -1.87 -6.90
C ALA A 280 3.30 -0.38 -6.52
N THR A 281 4.41 0.19 -6.02
CA THR A 281 4.51 1.61 -5.69
C THR A 281 4.39 2.48 -6.94
N LEU A 282 5.04 2.10 -8.05
CA LEU A 282 4.88 2.78 -9.34
C LEU A 282 3.42 2.71 -9.82
N GLN A 283 2.75 1.57 -9.67
CA GLN A 283 1.34 1.39 -10.02
C GLN A 283 0.38 2.27 -9.19
N THR A 284 0.77 2.76 -8.01
CA THR A 284 -0.05 3.74 -7.26
C THR A 284 -0.19 5.06 -8.01
N VAL A 285 0.82 5.45 -8.80
CA VAL A 285 0.81 6.69 -9.58
C VAL A 285 0.42 6.46 -11.04
N THR A 286 0.85 5.36 -11.65
CA THR A 286 0.56 5.04 -13.07
C THR A 286 -0.75 4.26 -13.26
N GLY A 287 -1.31 3.69 -12.20
CA GLY A 287 -2.31 2.62 -12.31
C GLY A 287 -1.68 1.29 -12.75
N SER A 288 -2.49 0.24 -12.85
CA SER A 288 -2.01 -1.06 -13.35
C SER A 288 -1.60 -0.98 -14.83
N PHE A 289 -0.56 -1.74 -15.16
CA PHE A 289 0.03 -1.94 -16.48
C PHE A 289 0.48 -3.39 -16.65
#